data_AF-A0A382ATD9-F1
#
_entry.id   AF-A0A382ATD9-F1
#
_cell.length_a   1.000
_cell.length_b   1.000
_cell.length_c   1.000
_cell.angle_alpha   90.00
_cell.angle_beta   90.00
_cell.angle_gamma   90.00
#
_symmetry.space_group_name_H-M   'P 1'
#
loop_
_entity.id
_entity.type
_entity.pdbx_description
1 polymer ?
#
loop_
_entity_poly.entity_id
_entity_poly.type
_entity_poly.pdbx_seq_one_letter_code
_entity_poly.pdbx_strand_id
1 'polypeptide(L)' 'VKPHPWNTGFAWQRPDGRSYRLVDGDQADQFHEHGFVLIEDAFGPGDLEEVTAALDGIEAGADTFL' A
#
# COMPACT_ATOMS: atom_id res chain seq x y z
N VAL A 1 9.44 10.30 20.17
CA VAL A 1 10.20 10.60 18.94
C VAL A 1 9.99 12.07 18.58
N LYS A 2 11.04 12.84 18.29
CA LYS A 2 10.90 14.25 17.86
C LYS A 2 11.07 14.31 16.33
N PRO A 3 10.18 14.98 15.58
CA PRO A 3 10.31 15.08 14.14
C PRO A 3 11.62 15.76 13.73
N HIS A 4 12.14 15.35 12.57
CA HIS A 4 13.34 15.94 11.98
C HIS A 4 13.12 17.46 11.76
N PRO A 5 14.15 18.32 11.90
CA PRO A 5 14.01 19.77 11.72
C PRO A 5 13.45 20.22 10.36
N TRP A 6 13.58 19.40 9.32
CA TRP A 6 13.02 19.67 7.98
C TRP A 6 11.60 19.18 7.80
N ASN A 7 11.05 18.47 8.79
CA ASN A 7 9.65 18.08 8.77
C ASN A 7 8.77 19.23 9.30
N THR A 8 8.55 20.23 8.45
CA THR A 8 7.82 21.46 8.80
C THR A 8 6.36 21.46 8.34
N GLY A 9 6.00 20.57 7.41
CA GLY A 9 4.68 20.57 6.76
C GLY A 9 3.86 19.30 6.96
N PHE A 10 4.41 18.26 7.58
CA PHE A 10 3.68 17.02 7.77
C PHE A 10 2.77 17.08 9.00
N ALA A 11 1.50 16.80 8.78
CA ALA A 11 0.54 16.50 9.83
C ALA A 11 -0.23 15.24 9.43
N TRP A 12 -0.20 14.22 10.30
CA TRP A 12 -1.02 13.03 10.10
C TRP A 12 -2.50 13.42 10.09
N GLN A 13 -3.23 13.01 9.05
CA GLN A 13 -4.65 13.33 8.89
C GLN A 13 -5.50 12.10 9.19
N ARG A 14 -6.56 12.29 9.96
CA ARG A 14 -7.59 11.28 10.25
C ARG A 14 -8.97 11.93 10.08
N PRO A 15 -9.57 11.85 8.88
CA PRO A 15 -10.86 12.49 8.61
C PRO A 15 -11.97 11.93 9.51
N ASP A 16 -12.84 12.82 9.99
CA ASP A 16 -14.05 12.43 10.72
C ASP A 16 -15.17 12.04 9.73
N GLY A 17 -15.93 10.99 10.03
CA GLY A 17 -17.02 10.48 9.16
C GLY A 17 -16.58 9.27 8.32
N ARG A 18 -16.49 8.11 8.96
CA ARG A 18 -15.97 6.86 8.36
C ARG A 18 -16.99 6.21 7.43
N SER A 19 -16.95 6.55 6.14
CA SER A 19 -17.49 5.70 5.09
C SER A 19 -16.36 5.23 4.19
N TYR A 20 -15.56 4.29 4.68
CA TYR A 20 -14.54 3.63 3.88
C TYR A 20 -15.22 2.65 2.93
N ARG A 21 -14.68 2.54 1.70
CA ARG A 21 -15.25 1.66 0.67
C ARG A 21 -14.89 0.19 0.88
N LEU A 22 -13.73 -0.07 1.48
CA LEU A 22 -13.11 -1.40 1.51
C LEU A 22 -12.75 -1.86 2.93
N VAL A 23 -12.09 -0.99 3.70
CA VAL A 23 -11.68 -1.30 5.07
C VAL A 23 -12.77 -0.96 6.07
N ASP A 24 -12.84 -1.70 7.17
CA ASP A 24 -13.69 -1.34 8.30
C ASP A 24 -13.02 -0.30 9.23
N GLY A 25 -13.71 0.03 10.32
CA GLY A 25 -13.21 0.97 11.31
C GLY A 25 -11.97 0.49 12.05
N ASP A 26 -11.87 -0.80 12.34
CA ASP A 26 -10.77 -1.38 13.12
C ASP A 26 -9.50 -1.46 12.26
N GLN A 27 -9.66 -1.83 10.99
CA GLN A 27 -8.61 -1.81 9.97
C GLN A 27 -8.06 -0.40 9.73
N ALA A 28 -8.94 0.61 9.63
CA ALA A 28 -8.52 2.00 9.51
C ALA A 28 -7.76 2.47 10.76
N ASP A 29 -8.23 2.06 11.94
CA ASP A 29 -7.60 2.42 13.21
C ASP A 29 -6.21 1.76 13.34
N GLN A 30 -6.08 0.49 12.94
CA GLN A 30 -4.79 -0.21 12.86
C GLN A 30 -3.80 0.51 11.94
N PHE A 31 -4.24 0.96 10.76
CA PHE A 31 -3.36 1.72 9.86
C PHE A 31 -2.85 3.01 10.51
N HIS A 32 -3.72 3.74 11.22
CA HIS A 32 -3.33 4.98 11.91
C HIS A 32 -2.41 4.75 13.11
N GLU A 33 -2.50 3.61 13.78
CA GLU A 33 -1.71 3.31 14.97
C GLU A 33 -0.40 2.58 14.65
N HIS A 34 -0.44 1.63 13.72
CA HIS A 34 0.67 0.73 13.38
C HIS A 34 1.34 1.07 12.05
N GLY A 35 0.74 1.91 11.22
CA GLY A 35 1.26 2.31 9.91
C GLY A 35 1.02 1.29 8.79
N PHE A 36 0.28 0.20 9.06
CA PHE A 36 -0.08 -0.82 8.08
C PHE A 36 -1.43 -1.45 8.44
N VAL A 37 -2.04 -2.14 7.47
CA VAL A 37 -3.21 -2.99 7.68
C VAL A 37 -3.16 -4.19 6.75
N LEU A 38 -3.67 -5.35 7.20
CA LEU A 38 -3.82 -6.53 6.36
C LEU A 38 -5.15 -6.48 5.60
N ILE A 39 -5.08 -6.66 4.29
CA ILE A 39 -6.23 -6.87 3.41
C ILE A 39 -6.10 -8.28 2.84
N GLU A 40 -6.94 -9.19 3.32
CA GLU A 40 -7.00 -10.56 2.82
C GLU A 40 -7.67 -10.58 1.45
N ASP A 41 -7.21 -11.51 0.60
CA ASP A 41 -7.77 -11.73 -0.74
C ASP A 41 -7.87 -10.44 -1.59
N ALA A 42 -6.90 -9.53 -1.43
CA ALA A 42 -6.85 -8.28 -2.18
C ALA A 42 -6.72 -8.48 -3.69
N PHE A 43 -6.23 -9.65 -4.10
CA PHE A 43 -6.09 -10.09 -5.48
C PHE A 43 -6.83 -11.42 -5.67
N GLY A 44 -7.51 -11.55 -6.80
CA GLY A 44 -8.11 -12.81 -7.21
C GLY A 44 -7.07 -13.83 -7.70
N PRO A 45 -7.48 -15.09 -7.89
CA PRO A 45 -6.56 -16.17 -8.25
C PRO A 45 -5.76 -15.96 -9.53
N GLY A 46 -6.30 -15.24 -10.53
CA GLY A 46 -5.65 -14.99 -11.82
C GLY A 46 -4.86 -13.69 -11.89
N ASP A 47 -5.07 -12.76 -10.96
CA ASP A 47 -4.43 -11.43 -11.00
C ASP A 47 -2.92 -11.54 -10.82
N LEU A 48 -2.47 -12.50 -9.98
CA LEU A 48 -1.06 -12.74 -9.76
C LEU A 48 -0.37 -13.30 -11.01
N GLU A 49 -1.03 -14.21 -11.73
CA GLU A 49 -0.48 -14.80 -12.96
C GLU A 49 -0.27 -13.73 -14.05
N GLU A 50 -1.23 -12.82 -14.21
CA GLU A 50 -1.13 -11.70 -15.15
C GLU A 50 0.04 -10.78 -14.80
N VAL A 51 0.14 -10.36 -13.54
CA VAL A 51 1.21 -9.46 -13.07
C VAL A 51 2.58 -10.12 -13.20
N THR A 52 2.70 -11.41 -12.84
CA THR A 52 3.95 -12.16 -13.01
C THR A 52 4.38 -12.20 -14.47
N ALA A 53 3.49 -12.58 -15.39
CA ALA A 53 3.82 -12.64 -16.82
C ALA A 53 4.25 -11.28 -17.39
N ALA A 54 3.64 -10.18 -16.92
CA ALA A 54 4.03 -8.84 -17.32
C ALA A 54 5.44 -8.46 -16.82
N LEU A 55 5.76 -8.81 -15.58
CA LEU A 55 7.08 -8.57 -14.99
C LEU A 55 8.18 -9.39 -15.67
N ASP A 56 7.92 -10.67 -15.98
CA ASP A 56 8.85 -11.54 -16.70
C ASP A 56 9.25 -10.94 -18.06
N GLY A 57 8.29 -10.34 -18.77
CA GLY A 57 8.57 -9.66 -20.04
C GLY A 57 9.47 -8.42 -19.88
N ILE A 58 9.33 -7.68 -18.77
CA ILE A 58 10.17 -6.52 -18.46
C ILE A 58 11.58 -6.97 -18.07
N GLU A 59 11.68 -8.01 -17.23
CA GLU A 59 12.95 -8.57 -16.76
C GLU A 59 13.78 -9.12 -17.92
N ALA A 60 13.18 -9.90 -18.83
CA ALA A 60 13.86 -10.37 -20.03
C ALA A 60 14.39 -9.23 -20.91
N GLY A 61 13.68 -8.10 -20.91
CA GLY A 61 14.14 -6.86 -21.54
C GLY A 61 15.36 -6.28 -20.84
N ALA A 62 15.37 -6.23 -19.51
CA ALA A 62 16.47 -5.70 -18.71
C ALA A 62 17.74 -6.56 -18.77
N ASP A 63 17.60 -7.89 -18.74
CA ASP A 63 18.71 -8.85 -18.92
C ASP A 63 19.37 -8.73 -20.29
N THR A 64 18.67 -8.21 -21.29
CA THR A 64 19.26 -7.92 -22.61
C THR A 64 20.20 -6.70 -22.58
N PHE A 65 20.10 -5.84 -21.55
CA PHE A 65 20.91 -4.63 -21.39
C PHE A 65 22.09 -4.76 -20.40
N LEU A 66 22.16 -5.82 -19.58
CA LEU A 66 23.21 -6.08 -18.59
C LEU A 66 24.20 -7.15 -19.06
#